data_AF-A0A238F6Y6-F1
#
_entry.id   AF-A0A238F6Y6-F1
#
_cell.length_a   1.000
_cell.length_b   1.000
_cell.length_c   1.000
_cell.angle_alpha   90.00
_cell.angle_beta   90.00
_cell.angle_gamma   90.00
#
_symmetry.space_group_name_H-M   'P 1'
#
loop_
_entity.id
_entity.type
_entity.pdbx_description
1 polymer ?
#
loop_
_entity_poly.entity_id
_entity_poly.type
_entity_poly.pdbx_seq_one_letter_code
_entity_poly.pdbx_strand_id
1 'polypeptide(L)'
;MGLLNFPPPPPSPDLSAVSEVYRRAIVNELNHVLQHTVPRGASVRLYILFGLMVYGVVSGLAFLIITFVDYQRRAKRTWIFRFVHRPKGRYIVGNQHVVFTAFSIISCLVLIGFAESSRRALILHRGMADAFYWRNLVYVPILAHGWVSSFSILQASILGSERALNKQILSPRVVNLVYIVGIVVTLSSALTLDIFIARTWSQAWIQTEAVRSLLTTGTDLTSTITTSSLVAKTSSILHKFRVFDRTERAVCCIYLLGAICCVFINLAGLSLLLILRRQIRYNSVKFAGEAREQDHAPAQDVQAQAPPREDTPYPRQDRKMSNASGGSKSTQTSSYSGTAEGSDLSKFSGKTAANSMNAQFVRRDSGVDPLCRRDESRGPPHIIVAMDSPFSQNFSNFDPFSRDNASQSPPLTPRRDSNVDSLFPSPDEPSSRSTFSDFRRDSTLSNVSSSTLRPRFERRPSLFHKVIFALAPNEEESNDDPEAKQAENAHEEKAMKMATTARLRAEVEKAEPEGAAQREWARQLLALKRVEWDLVVFIVAIVSLAVVLFCVSLWTAITPSSIYRSPIRIEISLFLFPWIYLTVVAVAHTSLLYNAYMNLTPISSVSVPAHHVFLQSARAQLNKESIDLLENDFDL
;
A
#
# COMPACT_ATOMS: atom_id res chain seq x y z
N MET A 1 9.16 -14.49 -29.93
CA MET A 1 9.87 -15.35 -30.92
C MET A 1 11.30 -15.72 -30.51
N GLY A 2 11.78 -15.38 -29.30
CA GLY A 2 13.22 -15.48 -29.01
C GLY A 2 13.73 -16.74 -28.29
N LEU A 3 12.90 -17.56 -27.66
CA LEU A 3 13.44 -18.64 -26.82
C LEU A 3 14.05 -19.79 -27.61
N LEU A 4 13.61 -19.99 -28.85
CA LEU A 4 14.05 -21.08 -29.71
C LEU A 4 14.13 -20.52 -31.14
N ASN A 5 15.33 -20.14 -31.58
CA ASN A 5 15.57 -19.77 -32.98
C ASN A 5 15.78 -21.07 -33.76
N PHE A 6 14.70 -21.71 -34.17
CA PHE A 6 14.82 -22.84 -35.07
C PHE A 6 15.20 -22.33 -36.47
N PRO A 7 16.25 -22.87 -37.10
CA PRO A 7 16.53 -22.57 -38.49
C PRO A 7 15.32 -22.99 -39.36
N PRO A 8 15.00 -22.25 -40.44
CA PRO A 8 13.99 -22.70 -41.38
C PRO A 8 14.38 -24.08 -41.94
N PRO A 9 13.41 -24.95 -42.25
CA PRO A 9 13.71 -26.25 -42.82
C PRO A 9 14.51 -26.07 -44.13
N PRO A 10 15.66 -26.74 -44.29
CA PRO A 10 16.42 -26.65 -45.53
C PRO A 10 15.62 -27.25 -46.71
N PRO A 11 15.81 -26.73 -47.93
CA PRO A 11 15.06 -27.17 -49.11
C PRO A 11 15.52 -28.53 -49.69
N SER A 12 16.45 -29.25 -49.06
CA SER A 12 17.04 -30.46 -49.64
C SER A 12 16.14 -31.71 -49.45
N PRO A 13 16.12 -32.63 -50.44
CA PRO A 13 15.32 -33.86 -50.37
C PRO A 13 15.90 -34.93 -49.43
N ASP A 14 17.10 -34.73 -48.89
CA ASP A 14 17.75 -35.71 -48.01
C ASP A 14 17.23 -35.57 -46.56
N LEU A 15 16.03 -36.13 -46.33
CA LEU A 15 15.32 -36.09 -45.05
C LEU A 15 16.17 -36.54 -43.85
N SER A 16 17.18 -37.39 -44.08
CA SER A 16 18.03 -37.93 -43.04
C SER A 16 18.97 -36.88 -42.44
N ALA A 17 19.73 -36.17 -43.27
CA ALA A 17 20.66 -35.12 -42.87
C ALA A 17 19.94 -33.90 -42.26
N VAL A 18 18.78 -33.54 -42.83
CA VAL A 18 17.93 -32.45 -42.31
C VAL A 18 17.40 -32.76 -40.92
N SER A 19 16.98 -34.01 -40.68
CA SER A 19 16.49 -34.42 -39.36
C SER A 19 17.57 -34.35 -38.28
N GLU A 20 18.82 -34.68 -38.63
CA GLU A 20 19.93 -34.70 -37.68
C GLU A 20 20.40 -33.28 -37.33
N VAL A 21 20.45 -32.36 -38.29
CA VAL A 21 20.75 -30.94 -38.02
C VAL A 21 19.68 -30.32 -37.13
N TYR A 22 18.40 -30.58 -37.43
CA TYR A 22 17.29 -30.06 -36.64
C TYR A 22 17.27 -30.68 -35.23
N ARG A 23 17.57 -31.98 -35.12
CA ARG A 23 17.73 -32.68 -33.84
C ARG A 23 18.83 -32.06 -33.00
N ARG A 24 20.03 -31.84 -33.56
CA ARG A 24 21.14 -31.21 -32.84
C ARG A 24 20.82 -29.78 -32.42
N ALA A 25 20.19 -29.00 -33.29
CA ALA A 25 19.75 -27.65 -32.96
C ALA A 25 18.73 -27.65 -31.81
N ILE A 26 17.71 -28.52 -31.86
CA ILE A 26 16.74 -28.69 -30.77
C ILE A 26 17.44 -29.10 -29.49
N VAL A 27 18.26 -30.15 -29.51
CA VAL A 27 18.93 -30.69 -28.32
C VAL A 27 19.88 -29.66 -27.71
N ASN A 28 20.63 -28.92 -28.52
CA ASN A 28 21.53 -27.88 -28.04
C ASN A 28 20.78 -26.71 -27.41
N GLU A 29 19.70 -26.23 -28.03
CA GLU A 29 18.87 -25.18 -27.45
C GLU A 29 18.16 -25.65 -26.18
N LEU A 30 17.66 -26.89 -26.18
CA LEU A 30 17.04 -27.48 -25.01
C LEU A 30 18.06 -27.61 -23.88
N ASN A 31 19.23 -28.18 -24.14
CA ASN A 31 20.29 -28.32 -23.15
C ASN A 31 20.77 -26.96 -22.66
N HIS A 32 20.85 -25.96 -23.53
CA HIS A 32 21.20 -24.61 -23.13
C HIS A 32 20.16 -23.99 -22.18
N VAL A 33 18.86 -24.20 -22.43
CA VAL A 33 17.78 -23.73 -21.54
C VAL A 33 17.70 -24.56 -20.25
N LEU A 34 17.94 -25.86 -20.32
CA LEU A 34 17.79 -26.82 -19.21
C LEU A 34 19.00 -26.88 -18.28
N GLN A 35 20.21 -26.72 -18.83
CA GLN A 35 21.50 -26.83 -18.14
C GLN A 35 22.11 -25.46 -17.88
N HIS A 36 21.31 -24.41 -17.71
CA HIS A 36 21.84 -23.11 -17.32
C HIS A 36 22.67 -23.30 -16.04
N THR A 37 23.99 -23.22 -16.20
CA THR A 37 24.93 -23.37 -15.11
C THR A 37 24.66 -22.24 -14.14
N VAL A 38 24.24 -22.59 -12.93
CA VAL A 38 24.00 -21.63 -11.87
C VAL A 38 25.27 -20.79 -11.68
N PRO A 39 25.19 -19.45 -11.78
CA PRO A 39 26.34 -18.59 -11.57
C PRO A 39 27.04 -18.90 -10.25
N ARG A 40 28.38 -18.85 -10.24
CA ARG A 40 29.16 -19.07 -9.02
C ARG A 40 28.67 -18.12 -7.92
N GLY A 41 28.38 -18.67 -6.74
CA GLY A 41 27.88 -17.92 -5.59
C GLY A 41 26.36 -17.75 -5.52
N ALA A 42 25.55 -18.25 -6.46
CA ALA A 42 24.09 -18.13 -6.36
C ALA A 42 23.53 -18.81 -5.11
N SER A 43 24.11 -19.94 -4.68
CA SER A 43 23.74 -20.60 -3.42
C SER A 43 23.94 -19.70 -2.21
N VAL A 44 25.07 -18.99 -2.14
CA VAL A 44 25.36 -18.03 -1.06
C VAL A 44 24.36 -16.88 -1.08
N ARG A 45 24.10 -16.30 -2.27
CA ARG A 45 23.10 -15.24 -2.44
C ARG A 45 21.70 -15.68 -2.02
N LEU A 46 21.33 -16.92 -2.32
CA LEU A 46 20.04 -17.52 -1.93
C LEU A 46 19.94 -17.69 -0.40
N TYR A 47 21.00 -18.16 0.27
CA TYR A 47 21.02 -18.27 1.73
C TYR A 47 20.95 -16.90 2.42
N ILE A 48 21.63 -15.89 1.89
CA ILE A 48 21.52 -14.52 2.43
C ILE A 48 20.08 -14.01 2.24
N LEU A 49 19.47 -14.28 1.08
CA LEU A 49 18.08 -13.93 0.82
C LEU A 49 17.13 -14.62 1.81
N PHE A 50 17.33 -15.90 2.11
CA PHE A 50 16.59 -16.61 3.17
C PHE A 50 16.75 -15.92 4.54
N GLY A 51 17.97 -15.55 4.91
CA GLY A 51 18.25 -14.81 6.14
C GLY A 51 17.45 -13.49 6.23
N LEU A 52 17.41 -12.74 5.13
CA LEU A 52 16.61 -11.50 5.05
C LEU A 52 15.10 -11.75 5.16
N MET A 53 14.58 -12.83 4.57
CA MET A 53 13.17 -13.19 4.70
C MET A 53 12.80 -13.57 6.14
N VAL A 54 13.63 -14.39 6.79
CA VAL A 54 13.46 -14.77 8.21
C VAL A 54 13.53 -13.54 9.09
N TYR A 55 14.50 -12.64 8.85
CA TYR A 55 14.59 -11.36 9.54
C TYR A 55 13.31 -10.52 9.36
N GLY A 56 12.77 -10.44 8.14
CA GLY A 56 11.51 -9.74 7.85
C GLY A 56 10.34 -10.28 8.65
N VAL A 57 10.21 -11.61 8.77
CA VAL A 57 9.18 -12.27 9.59
C VAL A 57 9.38 -11.98 11.08
N VAL A 58 10.58 -12.20 11.60
CA VAL A 58 10.87 -12.03 13.04
C VAL A 58 10.73 -10.57 13.48
N SER A 59 11.28 -9.63 12.72
CA SER A 59 11.15 -8.20 13.00
C SER A 59 9.70 -7.72 12.90
N GLY A 60 8.93 -8.22 11.94
CA GLY A 60 7.50 -7.92 11.81
C GLY A 60 6.69 -8.44 13.01
N LEU A 61 6.93 -9.68 13.43
CA LEU A 61 6.27 -10.25 14.62
C LEU A 61 6.63 -9.47 15.89
N ALA A 62 7.91 -9.15 16.09
CA ALA A 62 8.35 -8.34 17.23
C ALA A 62 7.65 -6.97 17.26
N PHE A 63 7.54 -6.31 16.10
CA PHE A 63 6.83 -5.04 15.98
C PHE A 63 5.33 -5.15 16.29
N LEU A 64 4.65 -6.20 15.79
CA LEU A 64 3.23 -6.45 16.11
C LEU A 64 3.02 -6.71 17.60
N ILE A 65 3.88 -7.50 18.24
CA ILE A 65 3.81 -7.77 19.68
C ILE A 65 3.96 -6.48 20.47
N ILE A 66 4.98 -5.66 20.17
CA ILE A 66 5.19 -4.37 20.84
C ILE A 66 3.99 -3.44 20.62
N THR A 67 3.47 -3.36 19.39
CA THR A 67 2.31 -2.53 19.06
C THR A 67 1.06 -2.98 19.83
N PHE A 68 0.86 -4.30 19.97
CA PHE A 68 -0.24 -4.87 20.74
C PHE A 68 -0.11 -4.56 22.24
N VAL A 69 1.09 -4.69 22.81
CA VAL A 69 1.39 -4.32 24.20
C VAL A 69 1.15 -2.83 24.42
N ASP A 70 1.60 -1.95 23.51
CA ASP A 70 1.35 -0.50 23.58
C ASP A 70 -0.16 -0.19 23.53
N TYR A 71 -0.93 -0.93 22.73
CA TYR A 71 -2.40 -0.79 22.71
C TYR A 71 -3.08 -1.26 23.99
N GLN A 72 -2.68 -2.40 24.54
CA GLN A 72 -3.20 -2.89 25.82
C GLN A 72 -2.87 -1.92 26.97
N ARG A 73 -1.63 -1.43 27.04
CA ARG A 73 -1.20 -0.44 28.04
C ARG A 73 -2.02 0.85 27.99
N ARG A 74 -2.48 1.25 26.80
CA ARG A 74 -3.33 2.44 26.61
C ARG A 74 -4.82 2.18 26.77
N ALA A 75 -5.22 0.95 27.15
CA ALA A 75 -6.61 0.49 27.15
C ALA A 75 -7.34 0.76 25.82
N LYS A 76 -6.61 0.75 24.70
CA LYS A 76 -7.16 0.99 23.36
C LYS A 76 -7.52 -0.35 22.73
N ARG A 77 -8.76 -0.48 22.25
CA ARG A 77 -9.18 -1.65 21.48
C ARG A 77 -8.33 -1.78 20.23
N THR A 78 -7.74 -2.95 20.02
CA THR A 78 -6.99 -3.27 18.81
C THR A 78 -7.94 -3.49 17.64
N TRP A 79 -7.60 -2.94 16.48
CA TRP A 79 -8.37 -3.11 15.25
C TRP A 79 -7.43 -3.11 14.05
N ILE A 80 -7.78 -3.90 13.04
CA ILE A 80 -7.07 -3.96 11.75
C ILE A 80 -7.72 -3.00 10.76
N PHE A 81 -9.05 -3.09 10.63
CA PHE A 81 -9.86 -2.17 9.84
C PHE A 81 -10.94 -1.57 10.72
N ARG A 82 -11.22 -0.28 10.53
CA ARG A 82 -12.28 0.43 11.24
C ARG A 82 -13.08 1.27 10.27
N PHE A 83 -14.39 1.21 10.40
CA PHE A 83 -15.28 2.14 9.73
C PHE A 83 -15.31 3.46 10.50
N VAL A 84 -14.87 4.55 9.86
CA VAL A 84 -14.90 5.89 10.43
C VAL A 84 -16.08 6.65 9.84
N HIS A 85 -17.04 7.02 10.69
CA HIS A 85 -18.24 7.74 10.28
C HIS A 85 -17.94 9.23 10.08
N ARG A 86 -18.47 9.80 8.99
CA ARG A 86 -18.46 11.23 8.64
C ARG A 86 -19.86 11.62 8.16
N PRO A 87 -20.23 12.92 8.18
CA PRO A 87 -21.58 13.37 7.81
C PRO A 87 -22.06 12.88 6.44
N LYS A 88 -21.13 12.63 5.49
CA LYS A 88 -21.46 12.19 4.13
C LYS A 88 -21.19 10.71 3.84
N GLY A 89 -20.77 9.93 4.83
CA GLY A 89 -20.55 8.49 4.66
C GLY A 89 -19.54 7.87 5.63
N ARG A 90 -19.16 6.63 5.37
CA ARG A 90 -18.21 5.87 6.18
C ARG A 90 -16.96 5.59 5.35
N TYR A 91 -15.78 5.91 5.88
CA TYR A 91 -14.51 5.45 5.30
C TYR A 91 -14.12 4.12 5.91
N ILE A 92 -13.63 3.18 5.10
CA ILE A 92 -12.84 2.06 5.61
C ILE A 92 -11.48 2.64 5.93
N VAL A 93 -10.92 2.41 7.11
CA VAL A 93 -9.58 2.87 7.46
C VAL A 93 -8.81 1.67 7.96
N GLY A 94 -7.67 1.38 7.32
CA GLY A 94 -6.72 0.38 7.81
C GLY A 94 -5.84 0.96 8.91
N ASN A 95 -5.56 0.16 9.94
CA ASN A 95 -4.54 0.48 10.92
C ASN A 95 -3.19 0.26 10.23
N GLN A 96 -2.59 1.36 9.74
CA GLN A 96 -1.39 1.31 8.93
C GLN A 96 -0.29 0.43 9.53
N HIS A 97 -0.05 0.51 10.85
CA HIS A 97 0.98 -0.29 11.52
C HIS A 97 0.70 -1.79 11.43
N VAL A 98 -0.53 -2.20 11.76
CA VAL A 98 -0.90 -3.62 11.78
C VAL A 98 -0.99 -4.17 10.35
N VAL A 99 -1.60 -3.40 9.46
CA VAL A 99 -1.85 -3.81 8.08
C VAL A 99 -0.55 -3.90 7.28
N PHE A 100 0.30 -2.88 7.34
CA PHE A 100 1.62 -2.91 6.67
C PHE A 100 2.44 -4.12 7.13
N THR A 101 2.55 -4.32 8.45
CA THR A 101 3.35 -5.42 8.99
C THR A 101 2.74 -6.80 8.75
N ALA A 102 1.42 -6.96 8.81
CA ALA A 102 0.78 -8.25 8.51
C ALA A 102 1.02 -8.66 7.05
N PHE A 103 0.81 -7.75 6.10
CA PHE A 103 1.02 -8.03 4.68
C PHE A 103 2.51 -8.21 4.33
N SER A 104 3.41 -7.52 5.03
CA SER A 104 4.86 -7.73 4.86
C SER A 104 5.29 -9.13 5.34
N ILE A 105 4.77 -9.61 6.48
CA ILE A 105 5.01 -10.98 6.98
C ILE A 105 4.50 -12.01 5.97
N ILE A 106 3.25 -11.87 5.49
CA ILE A 106 2.67 -12.77 4.49
C ILE A 106 3.54 -12.82 3.23
N SER A 107 3.99 -11.66 2.75
CA SER A 107 4.89 -11.57 1.59
C SER A 107 6.24 -12.26 1.85
N CYS A 108 6.82 -12.11 3.05
CA CYS A 108 8.06 -12.79 3.41
C CYS A 108 7.88 -14.32 3.46
N LEU A 109 6.75 -14.82 3.96
CA LEU A 109 6.45 -16.26 3.98
C LEU A 109 6.31 -16.84 2.56
N VAL A 110 5.62 -16.13 1.66
CA VAL A 110 5.53 -16.55 0.25
C VAL A 110 6.90 -16.49 -0.43
N LEU A 111 7.72 -15.49 -0.11
CA LEU A 111 9.09 -15.38 -0.57
C LEU A 111 9.98 -16.55 -0.11
N ILE A 112 9.79 -17.07 1.11
CA ILE A 112 10.49 -18.27 1.60
C ILE A 112 10.14 -19.49 0.73
N GLY A 113 8.85 -19.67 0.43
CA GLY A 113 8.41 -20.72 -0.50
C GLY A 113 9.00 -20.57 -1.90
N PHE A 114 9.08 -19.33 -2.40
CA PHE A 114 9.75 -19.01 -3.66
C PHE A 114 11.25 -19.30 -3.65
N ALA A 115 11.97 -18.94 -2.59
CA ALA A 115 13.39 -19.21 -2.45
C ALA A 115 13.67 -20.71 -2.38
N GLU A 116 12.83 -21.47 -1.67
CA GLU A 116 12.95 -22.93 -1.57
C GLU A 116 12.64 -23.60 -2.91
N SER A 117 11.58 -23.16 -3.61
CA SER A 117 11.29 -23.62 -4.96
C SER A 117 12.44 -23.32 -5.93
N SER A 118 13.03 -22.13 -5.83
CA SER A 118 14.18 -21.72 -6.64
C SER A 118 15.43 -22.56 -6.31
N ARG A 119 15.64 -22.91 -5.04
CA ARG A 119 16.71 -23.81 -4.60
C ARG A 119 16.58 -25.19 -5.25
N ARG A 120 15.36 -25.78 -5.19
CA ARG A 120 15.09 -27.09 -5.79
C ARG A 120 15.28 -27.06 -7.31
N ALA A 121 14.74 -26.04 -7.96
CA ALA A 121 14.79 -25.88 -9.41
C ALA A 121 16.22 -25.65 -9.92
N LEU A 122 16.94 -24.69 -9.35
CA LEU A 122 18.21 -24.21 -9.90
C LEU A 122 19.41 -25.00 -9.39
N ILE A 123 19.46 -25.27 -8.08
CA ILE A 123 20.64 -25.89 -7.45
C ILE A 123 20.52 -27.41 -7.47
N LEU A 124 19.32 -27.94 -7.17
CA LEU A 124 19.10 -29.39 -7.14
C LEU A 124 18.62 -29.95 -8.47
N HIS A 125 18.31 -29.11 -9.46
CA HIS A 125 17.73 -29.51 -10.74
C HIS A 125 16.47 -30.41 -10.61
N ARG A 126 15.65 -30.16 -9.58
CA ARG A 126 14.42 -30.92 -9.27
C ARG A 126 13.19 -30.00 -9.33
N GLY A 127 12.06 -30.54 -9.81
CA GLY A 127 10.77 -29.83 -9.77
C GLY A 127 10.66 -28.64 -10.72
N MET A 128 11.39 -28.63 -11.84
CA MET A 128 11.37 -27.53 -12.81
C MET A 128 9.99 -27.28 -13.44
N ALA A 129 9.14 -28.32 -13.52
CA ALA A 129 7.75 -28.19 -13.95
C ALA A 129 6.93 -27.29 -13.01
N ASP A 130 7.24 -27.32 -11.72
CA ASP A 130 6.49 -26.61 -10.67
C ASP A 130 7.12 -25.27 -10.29
N ALA A 131 8.37 -25.03 -10.68
CA ALA A 131 9.15 -23.85 -10.29
C ALA A 131 8.46 -22.52 -10.63
N PHE A 132 7.65 -22.50 -11.69
CA PHE A 132 6.95 -21.30 -12.15
C PHE A 132 5.71 -20.93 -11.34
N TYR A 133 5.12 -21.86 -10.61
CA TYR A 133 4.01 -21.52 -9.70
C TYR A 133 4.46 -20.49 -8.69
N TRP A 134 5.56 -20.78 -7.98
CA TRP A 134 6.10 -19.90 -6.97
C TRP A 134 6.63 -18.59 -7.53
N ARG A 135 7.24 -18.61 -8.72
CA ARG A 135 7.81 -17.42 -9.34
C ARG A 135 6.76 -16.36 -9.66
N ASN A 136 5.57 -16.74 -10.10
CA ASN A 136 4.52 -15.79 -10.43
C ASN A 136 3.70 -15.39 -9.19
N LEU A 137 3.41 -16.36 -8.32
CA LEU A 137 2.63 -16.12 -7.10
C LEU A 137 3.30 -15.15 -6.11
N VAL A 138 4.62 -14.97 -6.17
CA VAL A 138 5.35 -14.06 -5.26
C VAL A 138 4.91 -12.60 -5.38
N TYR A 139 4.44 -12.18 -6.56
CA TYR A 139 4.04 -10.80 -6.80
C TYR A 139 2.66 -10.46 -6.26
N VAL A 140 1.77 -11.47 -6.11
CA VAL A 140 0.41 -11.30 -5.59
C VAL A 140 0.38 -10.69 -4.18
N PRO A 141 1.03 -11.28 -3.15
CA PRO A 141 1.02 -10.71 -1.80
C PRO A 141 1.75 -9.36 -1.73
N ILE A 142 2.78 -9.15 -2.57
CA ILE A 142 3.53 -7.89 -2.60
C ILE A 142 2.67 -6.77 -3.21
N LEU A 143 1.93 -7.06 -4.28
CA LEU A 143 0.97 -6.11 -4.85
C LEU A 143 -0.15 -5.82 -3.85
N ALA A 144 -0.69 -6.84 -3.19
CA ALA A 144 -1.71 -6.67 -2.15
C ALA A 144 -1.18 -5.80 -0.99
N HIS A 145 0.06 -6.04 -0.55
CA HIS A 145 0.74 -5.25 0.46
C HIS A 145 0.83 -3.77 0.03
N GLY A 146 1.35 -3.51 -1.18
CA GLY A 146 1.43 -2.15 -1.73
C GLY A 146 0.07 -1.48 -1.81
N TRP A 147 -0.94 -2.17 -2.34
CA TRP A 147 -2.29 -1.63 -2.51
C TRP A 147 -2.95 -1.24 -1.19
N VAL A 148 -3.01 -2.18 -0.24
CA VAL A 148 -3.68 -1.97 1.04
C VAL A 148 -2.99 -0.88 1.86
N SER A 149 -1.66 -0.87 1.88
CA SER A 149 -0.89 0.15 2.60
C SER A 149 -1.02 1.54 1.95
N SER A 150 -1.09 1.62 0.62
CA SER A 150 -1.30 2.89 -0.10
C SER A 150 -2.67 3.50 0.22
N PHE A 151 -3.73 2.68 0.22
CA PHE A 151 -5.09 3.16 0.53
C PHE A 151 -5.26 3.54 2.01
N SER A 152 -4.61 2.82 2.91
CA SER A 152 -4.63 3.14 4.34
C SER A 152 -4.01 4.53 4.60
N ILE A 153 -2.90 4.87 3.90
CA ILE A 153 -2.32 6.21 3.94
C ILE A 153 -3.24 7.25 3.31
N LEU A 154 -3.77 6.98 2.10
CA LEU A 154 -4.66 7.91 1.41
C LEU A 154 -5.90 8.25 2.26
N GLN A 155 -6.55 7.25 2.84
CA GLN A 155 -7.74 7.43 3.66
C GLN A 155 -7.42 8.18 4.97
N ALA A 156 -6.28 7.90 5.61
CA ALA A 156 -5.82 8.66 6.76
C ALA A 156 -5.56 10.14 6.40
N SER A 157 -4.89 10.39 5.26
CA SER A 157 -4.62 11.73 4.76
C SER A 157 -5.91 12.50 4.40
N ILE A 158 -6.89 11.85 3.76
CA ILE A 158 -8.20 12.45 3.46
C ILE A 158 -8.89 12.85 4.76
N LEU A 159 -8.98 11.94 5.74
CA LEU A 159 -9.62 12.20 7.03
C LEU A 159 -8.93 13.31 7.82
N GLY A 160 -7.60 13.42 7.73
CA GLY A 160 -6.84 14.52 8.30
C GLY A 160 -7.13 15.85 7.60
N SER A 161 -7.15 15.86 6.26
CA SER A 161 -7.39 17.06 5.46
C SER A 161 -8.82 17.60 5.57
N GLU A 162 -9.84 16.73 5.64
CA GLU A 162 -11.25 17.14 5.80
C GLU A 162 -11.45 17.91 7.10
N ARG A 163 -10.79 17.48 8.18
CA ARG A 163 -10.85 18.15 9.48
C ARG A 163 -10.25 19.56 9.43
N ALA A 164 -9.21 19.75 8.61
CA ALA A 164 -8.48 21.01 8.55
C ALA A 164 -9.05 21.99 7.51
N LEU A 165 -9.55 21.51 6.37
CA LEU A 165 -10.03 22.35 5.27
C LEU A 165 -11.54 22.60 5.32
N ASN A 166 -12.30 21.83 6.12
CA ASN A 166 -13.76 21.79 6.12
C ASN A 166 -14.38 21.62 4.70
N LYS A 167 -13.57 21.12 3.75
CA LYS A 167 -13.94 20.87 2.36
C LYS A 167 -13.65 19.41 2.06
N GLN A 168 -14.61 18.75 1.46
CA GLN A 168 -14.46 17.38 1.03
C GLN A 168 -13.86 17.33 -0.36
N ILE A 169 -12.71 16.67 -0.47
CA ILE A 169 -12.01 16.50 -1.74
C ILE A 169 -12.57 15.27 -2.48
N LEU A 170 -12.89 14.19 -1.76
CA LEU A 170 -13.35 12.92 -2.33
C LEU A 170 -14.53 12.34 -1.53
N SER A 171 -15.49 11.73 -2.23
CA SER A 171 -16.61 11.05 -1.59
C SER A 171 -16.17 9.71 -0.97
N PRO A 172 -16.57 9.38 0.28
CA PRO A 172 -16.23 8.11 0.92
C PRO A 172 -16.65 6.88 0.10
N ARG A 173 -17.79 6.98 -0.61
CA ARG A 173 -18.30 5.89 -1.46
C ARG A 173 -17.35 5.60 -2.61
N VAL A 174 -16.83 6.63 -3.27
CA VAL A 174 -15.91 6.49 -4.40
C VAL A 174 -14.58 5.90 -3.92
N VAL A 175 -14.02 6.42 -2.82
CA VAL A 175 -12.75 5.92 -2.29
C VAL A 175 -12.84 4.45 -1.87
N ASN A 176 -13.89 4.07 -1.14
CA ASN A 176 -14.09 2.68 -0.74
C ASN A 176 -14.40 1.77 -1.94
N LEU A 177 -15.18 2.25 -2.92
CA LEU A 177 -15.47 1.48 -4.14
C LEU A 177 -14.18 1.21 -4.91
N VAL A 178 -13.37 2.23 -5.17
CA VAL A 178 -12.08 2.07 -5.86
C VAL A 178 -11.15 1.15 -5.06
N TYR A 179 -11.11 1.30 -3.73
CA TYR A 179 -10.31 0.44 -2.87
C TYR A 179 -10.67 -1.05 -3.00
N ILE A 180 -11.96 -1.38 -2.85
CA ILE A 180 -12.45 -2.77 -2.84
C ILE A 180 -12.51 -3.35 -4.26
N VAL A 181 -13.07 -2.62 -5.22
CA VAL A 181 -13.17 -3.11 -6.60
C VAL A 181 -11.78 -3.23 -7.21
N GLY A 182 -10.91 -2.24 -6.99
CA GLY A 182 -9.55 -2.28 -7.52
C GLY A 182 -8.74 -3.45 -6.96
N ILE A 183 -8.76 -3.70 -5.64
CA ILE A 183 -8.04 -4.85 -5.08
C ILE A 183 -8.60 -6.18 -5.58
N VAL A 184 -9.93 -6.34 -5.61
CA VAL A 184 -10.56 -7.59 -6.04
C VAL A 184 -10.26 -7.87 -7.50
N VAL A 185 -10.50 -6.90 -8.39
CA VAL A 185 -10.29 -7.06 -9.84
C VAL A 185 -8.82 -7.30 -10.17
N THR A 186 -7.91 -6.53 -9.58
CA THR A 186 -6.48 -6.67 -9.88
C THR A 186 -5.93 -8.00 -9.34
N LEU A 187 -6.23 -8.38 -8.09
CA LEU A 187 -5.73 -9.63 -7.50
C LEU A 187 -6.37 -10.87 -8.14
N SER A 188 -7.67 -10.86 -8.43
CA SER A 188 -8.33 -12.01 -9.07
C SER A 188 -7.80 -12.23 -10.48
N SER A 189 -7.58 -11.15 -11.23
CA SER A 189 -7.04 -11.22 -12.59
C SER A 189 -5.59 -11.68 -12.59
N ALA A 190 -4.75 -11.12 -11.71
CA ALA A 190 -3.35 -11.54 -11.55
C ALA A 190 -3.27 -13.03 -11.16
N LEU A 191 -4.00 -13.45 -10.12
CA LEU A 191 -3.98 -14.84 -9.64
C LEU A 191 -4.46 -15.83 -10.70
N THR A 192 -5.54 -15.52 -11.41
CA THR A 192 -6.08 -16.41 -12.46
C THR A 192 -5.06 -16.59 -13.58
N LEU A 193 -4.44 -15.50 -14.04
CA LEU A 193 -3.43 -15.58 -15.09
C LEU A 193 -2.14 -16.24 -14.59
N ASP A 194 -1.74 -16.04 -13.33
CA ASP A 194 -0.58 -16.68 -12.69
C ASP A 194 -0.74 -18.21 -12.60
N ILE A 195 -1.95 -18.67 -12.27
CA ILE A 195 -2.26 -20.10 -12.27
C ILE A 195 -2.22 -20.65 -13.70
N PHE A 196 -2.80 -19.92 -14.66
CA PHE A 196 -2.84 -20.33 -16.07
C PHE A 196 -1.44 -20.41 -16.70
N ILE A 197 -0.58 -19.41 -16.46
CA ILE A 197 0.80 -19.40 -16.96
C ILE A 197 1.61 -20.54 -16.34
N ALA A 198 1.46 -20.81 -15.04
CA ALA A 198 2.18 -21.88 -14.36
C ALA A 198 1.77 -23.26 -14.89
N ARG A 199 0.47 -23.47 -15.15
CA ARG A 199 -0.04 -24.69 -15.79
C ARG A 199 0.51 -24.84 -17.21
N THR A 200 0.52 -23.76 -17.99
CA THR A 200 1.03 -23.76 -19.36
C THR A 200 2.53 -24.09 -19.39
N TRP A 201 3.29 -23.53 -18.45
CA TRP A 201 4.71 -23.84 -18.26
C TRP A 201 4.91 -25.31 -17.92
N SER A 202 4.24 -25.82 -16.88
CA SER A 202 4.37 -27.21 -16.44
C SER A 202 4.10 -28.19 -17.59
N GLN A 203 3.05 -27.95 -18.36
CA GLN A 203 2.72 -28.77 -19.53
C GLN A 203 3.77 -28.67 -20.66
N ALA A 204 4.30 -27.48 -20.93
CA ALA A 204 5.36 -27.30 -21.92
C ALA A 204 6.64 -28.02 -21.48
N TRP A 205 6.96 -27.93 -20.18
CA TRP A 205 8.11 -28.58 -19.58
C TRP A 205 8.03 -30.10 -19.64
N ILE A 206 6.91 -30.71 -19.23
CA ILE A 206 6.72 -32.17 -19.26
C ILE A 206 6.84 -32.70 -20.70
N GLN A 207 6.28 -32.01 -21.68
CA GLN A 207 6.41 -32.41 -23.09
C GLN A 207 7.85 -32.28 -23.60
N THR A 208 8.53 -31.23 -23.17
CA THR A 208 9.95 -31.00 -23.48
C THR A 208 10.82 -32.11 -22.90
N GLU A 209 10.56 -32.50 -21.65
CA GLU A 209 11.22 -33.61 -20.97
C GLU A 209 11.01 -34.94 -21.70
N ALA A 210 9.77 -35.22 -22.10
CA ALA A 210 9.42 -36.42 -22.84
C ALA A 210 10.18 -36.47 -24.18
N VAL A 211 10.23 -35.37 -24.93
CA VAL A 211 11.00 -35.30 -26.18
C VAL A 211 12.49 -35.48 -25.91
N ARG A 212 13.04 -34.85 -24.87
CA ARG A 212 14.46 -35.04 -24.50
C ARG A 212 14.76 -36.49 -24.18
N SER A 213 13.96 -37.13 -23.33
CA SER A 213 14.15 -38.54 -22.94
C SER A 213 14.14 -39.48 -24.14
N LEU A 214 13.25 -39.25 -25.12
CA LEU A 214 13.22 -39.99 -26.37
C LEU A 214 14.50 -39.78 -27.18
N LEU A 215 14.99 -38.54 -27.27
CA LEU A 215 16.19 -38.20 -28.03
C LEU A 215 17.49 -38.72 -27.40
N THR A 216 17.57 -38.78 -26.06
CA THR A 216 18.75 -39.26 -25.32
C THR A 216 18.81 -40.77 -25.21
N THR A 217 17.67 -41.46 -25.15
CA THR A 217 17.65 -42.93 -24.98
C THR A 217 18.08 -43.67 -26.25
N GLY A 218 17.93 -43.03 -27.42
CA GLY A 218 18.82 -43.18 -28.59
C GLY A 218 19.02 -44.55 -29.26
N THR A 219 18.49 -45.65 -28.72
CA THR A 219 18.95 -47.00 -29.10
C THR A 219 18.13 -47.68 -30.19
N ASP A 220 16.90 -47.23 -30.49
CA ASP A 220 16.06 -47.80 -31.58
C ASP A 220 15.29 -46.75 -32.40
N LEU A 221 15.81 -45.51 -32.50
CA LEU A 221 15.09 -44.41 -33.17
C LEU A 221 14.94 -44.59 -34.70
N THR A 222 15.70 -45.49 -35.33
CA THR A 222 15.71 -45.69 -36.78
C THR A 222 14.44 -46.36 -37.31
N SER A 223 13.63 -47.02 -36.49
CA SER A 223 12.46 -47.78 -36.96
C SER A 223 11.09 -47.22 -36.55
N THR A 224 10.99 -46.44 -35.46
CA THR A 224 9.69 -46.22 -34.80
C THR A 224 9.19 -44.76 -34.78
N ILE A 225 10.07 -43.75 -34.87
CA ILE A 225 9.65 -42.33 -34.80
C ILE A 225 9.71 -41.70 -36.18
N THR A 226 8.55 -41.60 -36.83
CA THR A 226 8.41 -40.81 -38.06
C THR A 226 8.78 -39.35 -37.80
N THR A 227 9.54 -38.73 -38.71
CA THR A 227 9.94 -37.30 -38.66
C THR A 227 8.73 -36.38 -38.45
N SER A 228 7.58 -36.72 -39.05
CA SER A 228 6.32 -35.98 -38.89
C SER A 228 5.81 -35.93 -37.45
N SER A 229 5.90 -37.04 -36.69
CA SER A 229 5.51 -37.09 -35.27
C SER A 229 6.40 -36.19 -34.40
N LEU A 230 7.72 -36.18 -34.67
CA LEU A 230 8.66 -35.31 -33.95
C LEU A 230 8.40 -33.83 -34.26
N VAL A 231 8.14 -33.49 -35.53
CA VAL A 231 7.78 -32.13 -35.95
C VAL A 231 6.47 -31.68 -35.29
N ALA A 232 5.44 -32.55 -35.26
CA ALA A 232 4.17 -32.27 -34.61
C ALA A 232 4.30 -32.05 -33.09
N LYS A 233 5.12 -32.86 -32.39
CA LYS A 233 5.42 -32.65 -30.96
C LYS A 233 6.17 -31.35 -30.73
N THR A 234 7.15 -31.04 -31.55
CA THR A 234 7.97 -29.81 -31.43
C THR A 234 7.12 -28.56 -31.70
N SER A 235 6.24 -28.59 -32.71
CA SER A 235 5.33 -27.47 -33.00
C SER A 235 4.31 -27.27 -31.87
N SER A 236 3.83 -28.35 -31.25
CA SER A 236 2.97 -28.30 -30.06
C SER A 236 3.68 -27.64 -28.86
N ILE A 237 4.92 -28.02 -28.59
CA ILE A 237 5.76 -27.41 -27.54
C ILE A 237 5.96 -25.92 -27.81
N LEU A 238 6.34 -25.56 -29.03
CA LEU A 238 6.58 -24.17 -29.42
C LEU A 238 5.30 -23.32 -29.32
N HIS A 239 4.14 -23.91 -29.66
CA HIS A 239 2.85 -23.26 -29.45
C HIS A 239 2.60 -22.95 -27.97
N LYS A 240 2.86 -23.90 -27.06
CA LYS A 240 2.70 -23.67 -25.61
C LYS A 240 3.65 -22.59 -25.08
N PHE A 241 4.90 -22.54 -25.54
CA PHE A 241 5.81 -21.45 -25.17
C PHE A 241 5.36 -20.08 -25.69
N ARG A 242 4.76 -20.02 -26.89
CA ARG A 242 4.17 -18.77 -27.39
C ARG A 242 2.96 -18.33 -26.58
N VAL A 243 2.11 -19.26 -26.15
CA VAL A 243 0.99 -18.96 -25.25
C VAL A 243 1.52 -18.45 -23.91
N PHE A 244 2.51 -19.14 -23.33
CA PHE A 244 3.21 -18.72 -22.12
C PHE A 244 3.75 -17.28 -22.23
N ASP A 245 4.51 -16.95 -23.28
CA ASP A 245 5.10 -15.61 -23.48
C ASP A 245 4.03 -14.51 -23.60
N ARG A 246 2.89 -14.80 -24.24
CA ARG A 246 1.76 -13.87 -24.34
C ARG A 246 1.08 -13.66 -22.99
N THR A 247 0.84 -14.73 -22.25
CA THR A 247 0.24 -14.66 -20.93
C THR A 247 1.15 -13.96 -19.93
N GLU A 248 2.46 -14.22 -19.95
CA GLU A 248 3.46 -13.55 -19.10
C GLU A 248 3.38 -12.03 -19.28
N ARG A 249 3.34 -11.54 -20.53
CA ARG A 249 3.15 -10.12 -20.81
C ARG A 249 1.84 -9.57 -20.24
N ALA A 250 0.74 -10.31 -20.41
CA ALA A 250 -0.55 -9.88 -19.90
C ALA A 250 -0.55 -9.75 -18.37
N VAL A 251 0.05 -10.72 -17.68
CA VAL A 251 0.28 -10.69 -16.23
C VAL A 251 1.13 -9.47 -15.83
N CYS A 252 2.27 -9.26 -16.49
CA CYS A 252 3.13 -8.11 -16.24
C CYS A 252 2.41 -6.77 -16.46
N CYS A 253 1.53 -6.67 -17.46
CA CYS A 253 0.71 -5.48 -17.67
C CYS A 253 -0.26 -5.20 -16.50
N ILE A 254 -0.84 -6.24 -15.88
CA ILE A 254 -1.70 -6.10 -14.70
C ILE A 254 -0.87 -5.60 -13.50
N TYR A 255 0.30 -6.21 -13.27
CA TYR A 255 1.21 -5.76 -12.21
C TYR A 255 1.69 -4.33 -12.43
N LEU A 256 2.01 -3.97 -13.68
CA LEU A 256 2.41 -2.62 -14.07
C LEU A 256 1.29 -1.61 -13.78
N LEU A 257 0.05 -1.91 -14.18
CA LEU A 257 -1.10 -1.06 -13.92
C LEU A 257 -1.33 -0.89 -12.41
N GLY A 258 -1.26 -1.98 -11.64
CA GLY A 258 -1.38 -1.95 -10.18
C GLY A 258 -0.30 -1.09 -9.52
N ALA A 259 0.94 -1.21 -9.98
CA ALA A 259 2.07 -0.40 -9.50
C ALA A 259 1.88 1.09 -9.81
N ILE A 260 1.46 1.43 -11.04
CA ILE A 260 1.15 2.81 -11.45
C ILE A 260 0.06 3.40 -10.54
N CYS A 261 -1.04 2.66 -10.31
CA CYS A 261 -2.09 3.09 -9.39
C CYS A 261 -1.55 3.34 -7.99
N CYS A 262 -0.71 2.45 -7.45
CA CYS A 262 -0.09 2.62 -6.14
C CYS A 262 0.77 3.90 -6.10
N VAL A 263 1.60 4.17 -7.11
CA VAL A 263 2.40 5.40 -7.18
C VAL A 263 1.50 6.64 -7.11
N PHE A 264 0.45 6.72 -7.94
CA PHE A 264 -0.47 7.87 -7.93
C PHE A 264 -1.20 8.04 -6.60
N ILE A 265 -1.65 6.95 -5.97
CA ILE A 265 -2.31 6.99 -4.66
C ILE A 265 -1.35 7.52 -3.59
N ASN A 266 -0.10 7.07 -3.59
CA ASN A 266 0.89 7.55 -2.62
C ASN A 266 1.29 9.01 -2.87
N LEU A 267 1.39 9.46 -4.12
CA LEU A 267 1.62 10.87 -4.44
C LEU A 267 0.46 11.75 -3.94
N ALA A 268 -0.78 11.29 -4.09
CA ALA A 268 -1.95 11.97 -3.54
C ALA A 268 -1.93 12.00 -2.00
N GLY A 269 -1.60 10.88 -1.36
CA GLY A 269 -1.43 10.76 0.09
C GLY A 269 -0.34 11.69 0.64
N LEU A 270 0.81 11.77 -0.05
CA LEU A 270 1.93 12.64 0.29
C LEU A 270 1.57 14.12 0.13
N SER A 271 0.90 14.49 -0.96
CA SER A 271 0.47 15.87 -1.21
C SER A 271 -0.45 16.38 -0.09
N LEU A 272 -1.39 15.53 0.36
CA LEU A 272 -2.27 15.82 1.49
C LEU A 272 -1.50 15.94 2.82
N LEU A 273 -0.49 15.10 3.03
CA LEU A 273 0.37 15.15 4.21
C LEU A 273 1.16 16.45 4.26
N LEU A 274 1.73 16.90 3.13
CA LEU A 274 2.47 18.16 3.06
C LEU A 274 1.58 19.36 3.39
N ILE A 275 0.31 19.34 2.96
CA ILE A 275 -0.67 20.35 3.33
C ILE A 275 -0.92 20.33 4.85
N LEU A 276 -1.10 19.15 5.43
CA LEU A 276 -1.32 18.98 6.87
C LEU A 276 -0.11 19.44 7.70
N ARG A 277 1.12 19.15 7.25
CA ARG A 277 2.35 19.66 7.88
C ARG A 277 2.43 21.18 7.85
N ARG A 278 2.09 21.81 6.73
CA ARG A 278 2.06 23.27 6.63
C ARG A 278 1.07 23.88 7.62
N GLN A 279 -0.11 23.25 7.78
CA GLN A 279 -1.12 23.69 8.74
C GLN A 279 -0.66 23.52 10.19
N ILE A 280 -0.03 22.40 10.54
CA ILE A 280 0.55 22.18 11.87
C ILE A 280 1.62 23.24 12.15
N ARG A 281 2.51 23.50 11.19
CA ARG A 281 3.57 24.50 11.33
C ARG A 281 2.95 25.88 11.55
N TYR A 282 1.98 26.28 10.74
CA TYR A 282 1.29 27.56 10.86
C TYR A 282 0.65 27.72 12.24
N ASN A 283 -0.10 26.72 12.71
CA ASN A 283 -0.72 26.76 14.03
C ASN A 283 0.34 26.80 15.14
N SER A 284 1.41 26.01 15.04
CA SER A 284 2.49 26.00 16.05
C SER A 284 3.19 27.34 16.19
N VAL A 285 3.40 28.07 15.08
CA VAL A 285 4.01 29.41 15.09
C VAL A 285 3.05 30.42 15.69
N LYS A 286 1.77 30.38 15.31
CA LYS A 286 0.74 31.26 15.87
C LYS A 286 0.65 31.14 17.40
N PHE A 287 0.61 29.91 17.92
CA PHE A 287 0.56 29.68 19.37
C PHE A 287 1.85 30.08 20.09
N ALA A 288 3.02 29.89 19.47
CA ALA A 288 4.28 30.35 20.06
C ALA A 288 4.35 31.88 20.15
N GLY A 289 3.67 32.60 19.24
CA GLY A 289 3.48 34.05 19.33
C GLY A 289 2.59 34.44 20.51
N GLU A 290 1.41 33.83 20.62
CA GLU A 290 0.45 34.10 21.72
C GLU A 290 1.05 33.82 23.10
N ALA A 291 1.85 32.77 23.25
CA ALA A 291 2.53 32.46 24.51
C ALA A 291 3.56 33.53 24.91
N ARG A 292 4.30 34.10 23.95
CA ARG A 292 5.26 35.18 24.21
C ARG A 292 4.57 36.49 24.57
N GLU A 293 3.43 36.77 23.97
CA GLU A 293 2.63 37.96 24.30
C GLU A 293 2.10 37.88 25.75
N GLN A 294 1.68 36.69 26.21
CA GLN A 294 1.28 36.49 27.61
C GLN A 294 2.42 36.66 28.61
N ASP A 295 3.64 36.20 28.29
CA ASP A 295 4.80 36.37 29.18
C ASP A 295 5.23 37.85 29.33
N HIS A 296 4.86 38.73 28.39
CA HIS A 296 5.22 40.16 28.41
C HIS A 296 4.13 41.06 29.01
N ALA A 297 2.87 40.62 29.05
CA ALA A 297 1.77 41.38 29.63
C ALA A 297 1.91 41.68 31.16
N PRO A 298 2.35 40.76 32.04
CA PRO A 298 2.31 41.01 33.49
C PRO A 298 3.40 41.97 33.99
N ALA A 299 4.45 42.24 33.20
CA ALA A 299 5.50 43.19 33.60
C ALA A 299 5.05 44.65 33.45
N GLN A 300 4.07 44.93 32.58
CA GLN A 300 3.66 46.31 32.28
C GLN A 300 2.64 46.85 33.29
N ASP A 301 1.77 46.00 33.85
CA ASP A 301 0.80 46.43 34.90
C ASP A 301 1.45 46.63 36.26
N VAL A 302 2.53 45.92 36.59
CA VAL A 302 3.26 46.13 37.85
C VAL A 302 4.06 47.44 37.85
N GLN A 303 4.43 47.96 36.67
CA GLN A 303 5.16 49.23 36.56
C GLN A 303 4.23 50.45 36.50
N ALA A 304 2.93 50.27 36.24
CA ALA A 304 1.92 51.33 36.30
C ALA A 304 1.39 51.60 37.72
N GLN A 305 1.73 50.77 38.71
CA GLN A 305 1.30 50.90 40.10
C GLN A 305 2.42 51.34 41.04
N ALA A 306 3.29 52.24 40.59
CA ALA A 306 4.16 52.99 41.49
C ALA A 306 3.30 54.05 42.22
N PRO A 307 3.32 54.11 43.56
CA PRO A 307 2.55 55.10 44.32
C PRO A 307 2.98 56.52 43.94
N PRO A 308 2.04 57.49 43.90
CA PRO A 308 2.37 58.87 43.59
C PRO A 308 3.34 59.38 44.66
N ARG A 309 4.51 59.85 44.22
CA ARG A 309 5.40 60.65 45.07
C ARG A 309 4.64 61.91 45.51
N GLU A 310 4.41 61.99 46.80
CA GLU A 310 3.89 63.15 47.51
C GLU A 310 5.03 64.19 47.59
N ASP A 311 5.06 65.17 46.68
CA ASP A 311 6.00 66.29 46.74
C ASP A 311 5.30 67.58 47.16
N THR A 312 5.92 68.19 48.17
CA THR A 312 5.69 69.44 48.91
C THR A 312 5.32 70.70 48.08
N PRO A 313 4.68 71.71 48.73
CA PRO A 313 4.23 72.94 48.09
C PRO A 313 5.32 74.04 48.10
N TYR A 314 5.51 74.79 47.00
CA TYR A 314 5.90 76.23 46.95
C TYR A 314 5.97 76.76 45.49
N PRO A 315 6.03 78.09 45.23
CA PRO A 315 4.97 78.77 44.50
C PRO A 315 5.37 79.35 43.13
N ARG A 316 4.34 79.53 42.29
CA ARG A 316 4.02 80.74 41.51
C ARG A 316 5.18 81.47 40.82
N GLN A 317 5.25 81.32 39.50
CA GLN A 317 5.61 82.46 38.64
C GLN A 317 4.92 82.40 37.27
N ASP A 318 4.27 83.51 36.95
CA ASP A 318 3.55 83.81 35.73
C ASP A 318 4.45 83.77 34.49
N ARG A 319 3.97 83.18 33.38
CA ARG A 319 4.12 83.81 32.06
C ARG A 319 3.12 83.31 31.01
N LYS A 320 2.16 84.19 30.74
CA LYS A 320 1.44 84.45 29.47
C LYS A 320 2.24 84.08 28.20
N MET A 321 1.64 83.34 27.26
CA MET A 321 0.93 83.86 26.06
C MET A 321 0.62 82.75 25.03
N SER A 322 -0.67 82.70 24.65
CA SER A 322 -1.25 82.43 23.31
C SER A 322 -0.57 81.44 22.34
N ASN A 323 -1.34 80.45 21.87
CA ASN A 323 -2.04 80.60 20.58
C ASN A 323 -3.04 79.47 20.31
N ALA A 324 -4.00 79.83 19.46
CA ALA A 324 -5.24 79.14 19.15
C ALA A 324 -5.09 77.97 18.17
N SER A 325 -6.14 77.14 18.14
CA SER A 325 -6.65 76.28 17.06
C SER A 325 -6.94 74.89 17.64
N GLY A 326 -8.18 74.41 17.78
CA GLY A 326 -9.27 74.43 16.81
C GLY A 326 -9.37 73.03 16.18
N GLY A 327 -10.27 72.17 16.68
CA GLY A 327 -10.43 70.83 16.10
C GLY A 327 -11.23 69.83 16.93
N SER A 328 -12.52 70.10 17.11
CA SER A 328 -13.53 69.14 17.61
C SER A 328 -13.79 68.04 16.58
N LYS A 329 -13.77 66.76 16.99
CA LYS A 329 -14.58 65.68 16.39
C LYS A 329 -14.96 64.63 17.44
N SER A 330 -16.23 64.68 17.82
CA SER A 330 -16.99 63.63 18.49
C SER A 330 -17.02 62.35 17.64
N THR A 331 -16.82 61.18 18.26
CA THR A 331 -17.17 59.90 17.63
C THR A 331 -18.32 59.27 18.38
N GLN A 332 -19.35 58.96 17.61
CA GLN A 332 -20.66 58.44 17.98
C GLN A 332 -20.59 57.01 18.52
N THR A 333 -21.32 56.80 19.61
CA THR A 333 -22.00 55.54 19.95
C THR A 333 -23.15 55.30 18.96
N SER A 334 -23.17 54.13 18.31
CA SER A 334 -24.32 53.64 17.55
C SER A 334 -24.68 52.23 18.04
N SER A 335 -25.72 52.19 18.86
CA SER A 335 -26.54 51.03 19.15
C SER A 335 -27.57 50.87 18.04
N TYR A 336 -27.68 49.69 17.43
CA TYR A 336 -28.75 49.37 16.48
C TYR A 336 -29.62 48.25 17.03
N SER A 337 -30.83 48.61 17.41
CA SER A 337 -31.98 47.74 17.62
C SER A 337 -32.83 47.74 16.34
N GLY A 338 -33.33 46.58 15.92
CA GLY A 338 -34.27 46.48 14.82
C GLY A 338 -35.03 45.16 14.86
N THR A 339 -36.28 45.23 15.29
CA THR A 339 -37.28 44.18 15.42
C THR A 339 -38.15 44.04 14.16
N ALA A 340 -38.55 42.79 13.90
CA ALA A 340 -39.89 42.33 13.51
C ALA A 340 -40.42 42.45 12.06
N GLU A 341 -41.37 41.53 11.82
CA GLU A 341 -42.23 41.25 10.65
C GLU A 341 -41.59 40.37 9.56
N GLY A 342 -42.14 39.22 9.15
CA GLY A 342 -43.47 38.63 9.35
C GLY A 342 -43.94 38.04 8.01
N SER A 343 -44.71 36.94 8.07
CA SER A 343 -45.45 36.25 6.98
C SER A 343 -44.62 35.32 6.06
N ASP A 344 -45.10 34.18 5.59
CA ASP A 344 -46.11 33.19 6.00
C ASP A 344 -46.06 32.04 4.96
N LEU A 345 -46.48 30.82 5.34
CA LEU A 345 -47.16 29.80 4.50
C LEU A 345 -46.47 29.29 3.19
N SER A 346 -46.33 28.00 2.86
CA SER A 346 -47.09 26.81 3.24
C SER A 346 -46.56 25.53 2.55
N LYS A 347 -46.82 24.38 3.20
CA LYS A 347 -47.23 23.06 2.64
C LYS A 347 -46.30 22.26 1.71
N PHE A 348 -45.87 21.08 2.18
CA PHE A 348 -46.34 19.72 1.79
C PHE A 348 -45.52 18.69 2.62
N SER A 349 -46.09 18.01 3.64
CA SER A 349 -46.81 16.71 3.57
C SER A 349 -46.03 15.62 2.81
N GLY A 350 -45.68 14.43 3.32
CA GLY A 350 -46.02 13.67 4.53
C GLY A 350 -45.59 12.19 4.34
N LYS A 351 -45.82 11.34 5.36
CA LYS A 351 -45.60 9.87 5.50
C LYS A 351 -44.23 9.48 6.08
N THR A 352 -44.07 9.20 7.38
CA THR A 352 -44.66 8.15 8.25
C THR A 352 -44.31 6.72 7.81
N ALA A 353 -43.38 6.10 8.54
CA ALA A 353 -43.42 4.69 8.89
C ALA A 353 -42.57 4.48 10.15
N ALA A 354 -43.27 4.33 11.28
CA ALA A 354 -42.72 3.79 12.51
C ALA A 354 -42.33 2.33 12.29
N ASN A 355 -41.21 1.89 12.89
CA ASN A 355 -41.11 0.53 13.41
C ASN A 355 -40.13 0.53 14.58
N SER A 356 -40.72 0.29 15.75
CA SER A 356 -40.01 -0.03 16.98
C SER A 356 -39.41 -1.42 16.88
N MET A 357 -38.16 -1.60 17.32
CA MET A 357 -37.69 -2.90 17.78
C MET A 357 -36.85 -2.69 19.04
N ASN A 358 -37.47 -3.10 20.16
CA ASN A 358 -36.81 -3.51 21.38
C ASN A 358 -35.67 -4.50 21.07
N ALA A 359 -34.50 -4.27 21.67
CA ALA A 359 -33.51 -5.31 21.85
C ALA A 359 -33.05 -5.27 23.32
N GLN A 360 -33.53 -6.28 24.04
CA GLN A 360 -33.22 -6.58 25.43
C GLN A 360 -31.72 -6.74 25.65
N PHE A 361 -31.24 -6.11 26.72
CA PHE A 361 -29.99 -6.46 27.38
C PHE A 361 -30.11 -7.85 28.00
N VAL A 362 -29.41 -8.84 27.43
CA VAL A 362 -29.11 -10.09 28.14
C VAL A 362 -27.71 -9.96 28.72
N ARG A 363 -27.70 -9.65 30.02
CA ARG A 363 -26.59 -9.75 30.96
C ARG A 363 -26.26 -11.24 31.11
N ARG A 364 -25.03 -11.65 30.79
CA ARG A 364 -24.52 -12.97 31.17
C ARG A 364 -23.41 -12.77 32.18
N ASP A 365 -23.79 -12.88 33.44
CA ASP A 365 -22.90 -13.08 34.56
C ASP A 365 -22.24 -14.47 34.39
N SER A 366 -20.92 -14.50 34.50
CA SER A 366 -20.19 -15.69 34.92
C SER A 366 -18.94 -15.23 35.65
N GLY A 367 -19.11 -14.94 36.93
CA GLY A 367 -18.00 -14.89 37.87
C GLY A 367 -17.52 -16.31 38.15
N VAL A 368 -16.21 -16.52 38.08
CA VAL A 368 -15.46 -17.51 38.85
C VAL A 368 -14.04 -16.98 38.99
N ASP A 369 -13.73 -16.41 40.15
CA ASP A 369 -12.38 -16.48 40.73
C ASP A 369 -12.12 -17.93 41.18
N PRO A 370 -10.87 -18.40 41.17
CA PRO A 370 -10.19 -18.40 42.46
C PRO A 370 -8.70 -18.03 42.42
N LEU A 371 -8.33 -17.36 43.50
CA LEU A 371 -7.00 -17.09 44.02
C LEU A 371 -6.22 -18.36 44.41
N CYS A 372 -4.88 -18.18 44.39
CA CYS A 372 -3.84 -18.79 45.23
C CYS A 372 -3.42 -20.25 44.97
N ARG A 373 -2.18 -20.45 44.50
CA ARG A 373 -1.05 -20.81 45.40
C ARG A 373 0.31 -20.69 44.72
N ARG A 374 1.23 -20.07 45.45
CA ARG A 374 2.67 -20.01 45.25
C ARG A 374 3.26 -21.28 45.88
N ASP A 375 4.10 -22.00 45.15
CA ASP A 375 5.10 -22.90 45.75
C ASP A 375 6.38 -22.87 44.93
N GLU A 376 7.48 -22.72 45.65
CA GLU A 376 8.85 -22.61 45.20
C GLU A 376 9.50 -24.00 45.03
N SER A 377 10.52 -24.01 44.16
CA SER A 377 11.65 -24.95 44.13
C SER A 377 11.45 -26.34 43.51
N ARG A 378 12.12 -26.56 42.36
CA ARG A 378 13.04 -27.69 42.10
C ARG A 378 13.82 -27.43 40.80
N GLY A 379 15.11 -27.78 40.82
CA GLY A 379 16.15 -27.37 39.87
C GLY A 379 16.06 -27.97 38.45
N PRO A 380 17.06 -27.66 37.59
CA PRO A 380 16.95 -27.85 36.15
C PRO A 380 17.34 -29.29 35.74
N PRO A 381 16.59 -29.95 34.85
CA PRO A 381 17.10 -31.11 34.16
C PRO A 381 17.94 -30.68 32.94
N HIS A 382 19.15 -31.19 32.87
CA HIS A 382 19.98 -31.19 31.67
C HIS A 382 19.24 -31.92 30.54
N ILE A 383 18.92 -31.21 29.46
CA ILE A 383 18.43 -31.79 28.20
C ILE A 383 19.61 -31.90 27.25
N ILE A 384 20.01 -33.14 26.96
CA ILE A 384 20.90 -33.50 25.86
C ILE A 384 20.06 -33.39 24.58
N VAL A 385 20.41 -32.44 23.70
CA VAL A 385 19.79 -32.31 22.37
C VAL A 385 20.49 -33.28 21.42
N ALA A 386 19.84 -34.40 21.12
CA ALA A 386 20.14 -35.20 19.94
C ALA A 386 19.60 -34.46 18.70
N MET A 387 20.49 -34.10 17.76
CA MET A 387 20.09 -33.63 16.44
C MET A 387 19.77 -34.84 15.55
N ASP A 388 18.56 -35.37 15.68
CA ASP A 388 17.94 -36.20 14.66
C ASP A 388 16.50 -35.71 14.47
N SER A 389 16.24 -35.02 13.36
CA SER A 389 14.92 -34.46 13.05
C SER A 389 14.11 -35.48 12.23
N PRO A 390 12.93 -35.94 12.69
CA PRO A 390 12.01 -36.75 11.89
C PRO A 390 10.95 -35.88 11.18
N PHE A 391 11.34 -34.73 10.62
CA PHE A 391 10.46 -33.85 9.85
C PHE A 391 10.86 -33.83 8.36
N SER A 392 10.66 -34.96 7.66
CA SER A 392 10.83 -35.01 6.20
C SER A 392 9.96 -36.03 5.45
N GLN A 393 9.10 -36.82 6.11
CA GLN A 393 8.40 -37.93 5.41
C GLN A 393 6.88 -37.77 5.17
N ASN A 394 6.21 -36.72 5.68
CA ASN A 394 4.74 -36.66 5.61
C ASN A 394 4.14 -35.64 4.62
N PHE A 395 4.88 -35.19 3.60
CA PHE A 395 4.34 -34.25 2.59
C PHE A 395 4.44 -34.71 1.13
N SER A 396 4.64 -36.00 0.86
CA SER A 396 4.72 -36.52 -0.53
C SER A 396 3.41 -37.03 -1.13
N ASN A 397 2.29 -37.07 -0.39
CA ASN A 397 1.04 -37.69 -0.89
C ASN A 397 -0.13 -36.70 -1.01
N PHE A 398 0.06 -35.61 -1.75
CA PHE A 398 -1.07 -34.81 -2.22
C PHE A 398 -0.94 -34.64 -3.73
N ASP A 399 -1.40 -35.65 -4.48
CA ASP A 399 -1.67 -35.54 -5.91
C ASP A 399 -3.17 -35.23 -6.07
N PRO A 400 -3.56 -33.98 -6.39
CA PRO A 400 -4.97 -33.63 -6.52
C PRO A 400 -5.62 -34.12 -7.84
N PHE A 401 -4.96 -35.00 -8.61
CA PHE A 401 -5.49 -35.50 -9.89
C PHE A 401 -5.44 -37.03 -10.09
N SER A 402 -5.39 -37.85 -9.02
CA SER A 402 -5.63 -39.29 -9.17
C SER A 402 -7.12 -39.56 -9.41
N ARG A 403 -7.49 -39.81 -10.67
CA ARG A 403 -8.84 -40.20 -11.07
C ARG A 403 -8.91 -41.73 -11.06
N ASP A 404 -9.54 -42.28 -10.03
CA ASP A 404 -9.86 -43.70 -9.92
C ASP A 404 -10.75 -44.14 -11.08
N ASN A 405 -10.23 -45.03 -11.92
CA ASN A 405 -11.01 -45.81 -12.88
C ASN A 405 -10.80 -47.30 -12.55
N ALA A 406 -11.69 -47.84 -11.73
CA ALA A 406 -11.85 -49.26 -11.53
C ALA A 406 -13.35 -49.60 -11.47
N SER A 407 -13.92 -50.08 -12.57
CA SER A 407 -15.01 -51.06 -12.60
C SER A 407 -15.05 -51.69 -14.01
N GLN A 408 -14.54 -52.92 -14.10
CA GLN A 408 -15.34 -54.12 -14.41
C GLN A 408 -15.91 -54.16 -15.84
N SER A 409 -15.19 -54.85 -16.73
CA SER A 409 -15.75 -55.59 -17.86
C SER A 409 -16.63 -56.75 -17.36
N PRO A 410 -17.66 -57.22 -18.08
CA PRO A 410 -17.47 -58.33 -19.05
C PRO A 410 -18.51 -58.31 -20.23
N PRO A 411 -18.77 -59.38 -21.01
CA PRO A 411 -18.10 -59.69 -22.28
C PRO A 411 -19.03 -59.84 -23.53
N LEU A 412 -18.39 -59.80 -24.71
CA LEU A 412 -18.72 -60.34 -26.05
C LEU A 412 -20.13 -60.87 -26.39
N THR A 413 -20.68 -60.39 -27.52
CA THR A 413 -21.23 -61.23 -28.62
C THR A 413 -21.18 -60.51 -29.98
N PRO A 414 -21.10 -61.23 -31.12
CA PRO A 414 -20.91 -60.68 -32.46
C PRO A 414 -22.21 -60.55 -33.28
N ARG A 415 -22.09 -59.97 -34.49
CA ARG A 415 -22.98 -60.10 -35.67
C ARG A 415 -24.02 -58.98 -35.87
N ARG A 416 -23.96 -58.27 -37.01
CA ARG A 416 -24.76 -58.55 -38.22
C ARG A 416 -24.65 -57.42 -39.25
N ASP A 417 -24.43 -57.83 -40.49
CA ASP A 417 -24.47 -57.02 -41.72
C ASP A 417 -25.82 -56.36 -41.97
N SER A 418 -25.81 -55.20 -42.62
CA SER A 418 -26.76 -54.89 -43.69
C SER A 418 -26.31 -53.68 -44.50
N ASN A 419 -25.89 -53.97 -45.73
CA ASN A 419 -25.96 -53.12 -46.91
C ASN A 419 -27.30 -52.37 -47.00
N VAL A 420 -27.29 -51.11 -47.45
CA VAL A 420 -28.20 -50.61 -48.49
C VAL A 420 -27.48 -49.52 -49.28
N ASP A 421 -27.16 -49.87 -50.53
CA ASP A 421 -26.89 -48.94 -51.63
C ASP A 421 -28.17 -48.20 -52.03
N SER A 422 -28.04 -46.92 -52.42
CA SER A 422 -28.78 -46.40 -53.57
C SER A 422 -28.25 -45.04 -54.04
N LEU A 423 -27.59 -45.09 -55.20
CA LEU A 423 -27.87 -44.29 -56.41
C LEU A 423 -27.57 -42.78 -56.43
N PHE A 424 -26.51 -42.47 -57.18
CA PHE A 424 -26.30 -41.33 -58.10
C PHE A 424 -27.58 -40.80 -58.79
N PRO A 425 -27.63 -39.55 -59.33
CA PRO A 425 -26.56 -39.00 -60.19
C PRO A 425 -26.24 -37.49 -60.12
N SER A 426 -25.05 -37.17 -60.65
CA SER A 426 -24.67 -35.86 -61.20
C SER A 426 -25.65 -35.43 -62.31
N PRO A 427 -25.86 -34.13 -62.57
CA PRO A 427 -25.03 -33.48 -63.59
C PRO A 427 -24.81 -31.95 -63.46
N ASP A 428 -23.72 -31.51 -64.10
CA ASP A 428 -23.52 -30.29 -64.90
C ASP A 428 -23.71 -28.86 -64.33
N GLU A 429 -22.61 -28.11 -64.48
CA GLU A 429 -22.52 -26.65 -64.65
C GLU A 429 -23.53 -26.10 -65.68
N PRO A 430 -24.02 -24.84 -65.53
CA PRO A 430 -23.32 -23.75 -66.23
C PRO A 430 -23.36 -22.36 -65.56
N SER A 431 -22.52 -21.49 -66.11
CA SER A 431 -22.40 -20.04 -65.86
C SER A 431 -23.73 -19.27 -65.80
N SER A 432 -23.80 -18.22 -64.95
CA SER A 432 -23.83 -16.80 -65.38
C SER A 432 -24.34 -15.82 -64.30
N ARG A 433 -23.68 -14.65 -64.26
CA ARG A 433 -24.18 -13.27 -64.04
C ARG A 433 -24.85 -12.81 -62.72
N SER A 434 -24.16 -11.80 -62.14
CA SER A 434 -24.64 -10.52 -61.59
C SER A 434 -25.45 -10.58 -60.28
N THR A 435 -25.08 -9.86 -59.22
CA THR A 435 -25.37 -8.42 -59.08
C THR A 435 -24.85 -7.88 -57.73
N PHE A 436 -24.49 -6.58 -57.71
CA PHE A 436 -24.37 -5.67 -56.54
C PHE A 436 -23.20 -5.92 -55.54
N SER A 437 -22.41 -4.95 -55.09
CA SER A 437 -22.27 -3.52 -55.39
C SER A 437 -20.97 -3.05 -54.73
N ASP A 438 -19.99 -2.63 -55.53
CA ASP A 438 -18.84 -1.84 -55.08
C ASP A 438 -19.28 -0.39 -54.85
N PHE A 439 -18.95 0.19 -53.69
CA PHE A 439 -18.93 1.65 -53.53
C PHE A 439 -17.52 2.11 -53.14
N ARG A 440 -16.78 2.41 -54.21
CA ARG A 440 -15.63 3.31 -54.27
C ARG A 440 -16.11 4.74 -53.98
N ARG A 441 -15.35 5.52 -53.20
CA ARG A 441 -15.18 6.95 -53.51
C ARG A 441 -13.91 7.55 -52.92
N ASP A 442 -13.07 7.93 -53.86
CA ASP A 442 -11.92 8.82 -53.71
C ASP A 442 -12.36 10.23 -53.28
N SER A 443 -11.55 10.80 -52.39
CA SER A 443 -10.86 12.08 -52.53
C SER A 443 -11.32 13.01 -53.66
N THR A 444 -11.80 14.22 -53.32
CA THR A 444 -11.26 15.52 -53.77
C THR A 444 -12.04 16.70 -53.20
N LEU A 445 -11.28 17.66 -52.66
CA LEU A 445 -11.44 19.13 -52.67
C LEU A 445 -12.84 19.75 -52.81
N SER A 446 -13.23 20.54 -51.81
CA SER A 446 -13.82 21.87 -52.05
C SER A 446 -13.59 22.83 -50.88
N ASN A 447 -13.09 24.01 -51.22
CA ASN A 447 -13.07 25.21 -50.39
C ASN A 447 -14.50 25.75 -50.26
N VAL A 448 -14.98 26.01 -49.04
CA VAL A 448 -16.03 27.01 -48.77
C VAL A 448 -15.77 27.67 -47.42
N SER A 449 -15.55 28.97 -47.47
CA SER A 449 -15.59 29.90 -46.33
C SER A 449 -16.97 29.89 -45.66
N SER A 450 -17.02 29.82 -44.33
CA SER A 450 -18.05 30.53 -43.56
C SER A 450 -17.61 30.71 -42.11
N SER A 451 -17.96 31.89 -41.64
CA SER A 451 -17.65 32.51 -40.37
C SER A 451 -18.46 31.94 -39.19
N THR A 452 -18.08 32.45 -38.02
CA THR A 452 -18.92 32.81 -36.86
C THR A 452 -18.99 31.82 -35.68
N LEU A 453 -18.74 32.42 -34.50
CA LEU A 453 -19.06 32.00 -33.12
C LEU A 453 -18.06 31.10 -32.38
N ARG A 454 -16.97 31.73 -31.92
CA ARG A 454 -16.18 31.31 -30.74
C ARG A 454 -17.03 31.45 -29.46
N PRO A 455 -17.21 30.39 -28.65
CA PRO A 455 -17.56 30.56 -27.25
C PRO A 455 -16.31 30.99 -26.48
N ARG A 456 -16.39 32.18 -25.87
CA ARG A 456 -15.39 32.74 -24.95
C ARG A 456 -15.36 31.90 -23.68
N PHE A 457 -14.54 30.85 -23.65
CA PHE A 457 -14.19 30.15 -22.41
C PHE A 457 -13.25 31.05 -21.61
N GLU A 458 -13.82 31.75 -20.63
CA GLU A 458 -13.06 32.39 -19.55
C GLU A 458 -12.29 31.31 -18.77
N ARG A 459 -11.00 31.24 -19.05
CA ARG A 459 -10.03 30.41 -18.36
C ARG A 459 -9.84 30.98 -16.95
N ARG A 460 -10.73 30.64 -16.01
CA ARG A 460 -10.54 30.94 -14.58
C ARG A 460 -9.24 30.24 -14.13
N PRO A 461 -8.21 30.98 -13.66
CA PRO A 461 -7.01 30.36 -13.13
C PRO A 461 -7.41 29.53 -11.91
N SER A 462 -6.96 28.26 -11.88
CA SER A 462 -7.27 27.35 -10.77
C SER A 462 -6.83 27.98 -9.45
N LEU A 463 -7.67 27.88 -8.42
CA LEU A 463 -7.42 28.37 -7.05
C LEU A 463 -6.10 27.86 -6.47
N PHE A 464 -5.57 26.74 -6.99
CA PHE A 464 -4.26 26.20 -6.65
C PHE A 464 -3.10 27.13 -7.04
N HIS A 465 -3.20 27.88 -8.13
CA HIS A 465 -2.11 28.76 -8.58
C HIS A 465 -2.00 30.02 -7.70
N LYS A 466 -3.13 30.55 -7.22
CA LYS A 466 -3.14 31.73 -6.32
C LYS A 466 -2.64 31.41 -4.91
N VAL A 467 -2.88 30.20 -4.41
CA VAL A 467 -2.42 29.80 -3.05
C VAL A 467 -0.92 29.43 -3.04
N ILE A 468 -0.36 28.97 -4.17
CA ILE A 468 1.05 28.62 -4.25
C ILE A 468 1.95 29.85 -4.44
N PHE A 469 1.50 30.87 -5.18
CA PHE A 469 2.31 32.07 -5.47
C PHE A 469 2.17 33.23 -4.47
N ALA A 470 1.15 33.24 -3.61
CA ALA A 470 0.97 34.32 -2.63
C ALA A 470 1.86 34.21 -1.37
N LEU A 471 2.78 33.24 -1.32
CA LEU A 471 3.63 32.95 -0.16
C LEU A 471 5.11 32.78 -0.51
N ALA A 472 5.53 33.13 -1.73
CA ALA A 472 6.96 33.21 -2.04
C ALA A 472 7.49 34.54 -1.46
N PRO A 473 8.41 34.51 -0.48
CA PRO A 473 9.06 35.73 -0.03
C PRO A 473 9.88 36.32 -1.20
N ASN A 474 9.88 37.65 -1.33
CA ASN A 474 10.82 38.35 -2.21
C ASN A 474 12.23 38.11 -1.66
N GLU A 475 12.95 37.15 -2.24
CA GLU A 475 14.36 36.92 -1.94
C GLU A 475 15.17 37.98 -2.69
N GLU A 476 15.73 38.94 -1.96
CA GLU A 476 16.75 39.85 -2.48
C GLU A 476 18.00 39.04 -2.86
N GLU A 477 18.42 39.20 -4.11
CA GLU A 477 19.49 38.45 -4.77
C GLU A 477 20.86 38.83 -4.17
N SER A 478 21.22 38.18 -3.06
CA SER A 478 22.54 38.28 -2.43
C SER A 478 23.50 37.32 -3.12
N ASN A 479 24.61 37.86 -3.63
CA ASN A 479 25.62 37.22 -4.48
C ASN A 479 26.52 36.19 -3.74
N ASP A 480 26.02 35.59 -2.66
CA ASP A 480 26.74 34.59 -1.88
C ASP A 480 26.44 33.19 -2.42
N ASP A 481 27.46 32.33 -2.41
CA ASP A 481 27.39 30.95 -2.89
C ASP A 481 26.15 30.21 -2.32
N PRO A 482 25.13 29.93 -3.16
CA PRO A 482 23.84 29.45 -2.69
C PRO A 482 23.94 28.07 -2.03
N GLU A 483 24.97 27.29 -2.38
CA GLU A 483 25.16 25.94 -1.85
C GLU A 483 25.69 25.98 -0.41
N ALA A 484 26.60 26.90 -0.10
CA ALA A 484 27.14 27.10 1.25
C ALA A 484 26.05 27.61 2.21
N LYS A 485 25.27 28.61 1.80
CA LYS A 485 24.13 29.13 2.59
C LYS A 485 23.06 28.06 2.81
N GLN A 486 22.78 27.21 1.82
CA GLN A 486 21.78 26.15 1.97
C GLN A 486 22.25 25.06 2.94
N ALA A 487 23.54 24.71 2.95
CA ALA A 487 24.11 23.75 3.88
C ALA A 487 24.13 24.28 5.33
N GLU A 488 24.49 25.56 5.52
CA GLU A 488 24.46 26.23 6.83
C GLU A 488 23.04 26.31 7.39
N ASN A 489 22.09 26.80 6.58
CA ASN A 489 20.67 26.84 6.96
C ASN A 489 20.11 25.45 7.30
N ALA A 490 20.52 24.39 6.58
CA ALA A 490 20.09 23.03 6.88
C ALA A 490 20.67 22.49 8.19
N HIS A 491 21.91 22.88 8.53
CA HIS A 491 22.54 22.51 9.80
C HIS A 491 21.91 23.26 10.97
N GLU A 492 21.69 24.57 10.85
CA GLU A 492 20.98 25.37 11.84
C GLU A 492 19.54 24.87 12.05
N GLU A 493 18.82 24.52 10.98
CA GLU A 493 17.47 23.97 11.10
C GLU A 493 17.47 22.63 11.84
N LYS A 494 18.47 21.75 11.60
CA LYS A 494 18.62 20.49 12.34
C LYS A 494 18.94 20.73 13.82
N ALA A 495 19.87 21.63 14.12
CA ALA A 495 20.23 22.00 15.49
C ALA A 495 19.04 22.60 16.23
N MET A 496 18.28 23.49 15.60
CA MET A 496 17.06 24.09 16.13
C MET A 496 15.97 23.03 16.39
N LYS A 497 15.80 22.06 15.50
CA LYS A 497 14.84 20.95 15.69
C LYS A 497 15.22 20.03 16.87
N MET A 498 16.50 19.75 17.06
CA MET A 498 16.99 18.97 18.21
C MET A 498 16.86 19.77 19.51
N ALA A 499 17.28 21.04 19.50
CA ALA A 499 17.18 21.92 20.67
C ALA A 499 15.72 22.12 21.11
N THR A 500 14.79 22.30 20.16
CA THR A 500 13.36 22.44 20.49
C THR A 500 12.75 21.16 21.05
N THR A 501 13.13 19.98 20.57
CA THR A 501 12.62 18.71 21.14
C THR A 501 13.19 18.43 22.53
N ALA A 502 14.47 18.71 22.76
CA ALA A 502 15.07 18.60 24.09
C ALA A 502 14.46 19.62 25.06
N ARG A 503 14.26 20.87 24.63
CA ARG A 503 13.62 21.92 25.43
C ARG A 503 12.18 21.55 25.80
N LEU A 504 11.37 21.11 24.83
CA LEU A 504 10.00 20.65 25.09
C LEU A 504 9.95 19.50 26.11
N ARG A 505 10.92 18.56 26.08
CA ARG A 505 11.01 17.50 27.08
C ARG A 505 11.36 18.04 28.46
N ALA A 506 12.35 18.92 28.54
CA ALA A 506 12.74 19.56 29.79
C ALA A 506 11.62 20.44 30.38
N GLU A 507 10.83 21.09 29.53
CA GLU A 507 9.71 21.95 29.91
C GLU A 507 8.51 21.13 30.41
N VAL A 508 8.26 19.96 29.81
CA VAL A 508 7.31 18.96 30.34
C VAL A 508 7.72 18.46 31.73
N GLU A 509 9.03 18.34 31.97
CA GLU A 509 9.59 17.85 33.24
C GLU A 509 9.63 18.94 34.33
N LYS A 510 9.84 20.21 33.96
CA LYS A 510 9.98 21.34 34.91
C LYS A 510 8.70 22.11 35.22
N ALA A 511 7.63 21.99 34.42
CA ALA A 511 6.43 22.80 34.60
C ALA A 511 5.71 22.49 35.92
N GLU A 512 5.66 23.48 36.81
CA GLU A 512 4.89 23.53 38.06
C GLU A 512 3.38 23.28 37.85
N PRO A 513 2.59 22.99 38.92
CA PRO A 513 1.16 22.71 38.86
C PRO A 513 0.33 23.69 38.00
N GLU A 514 0.70 24.96 37.93
CA GLU A 514 0.00 25.99 37.15
C GLU A 514 0.16 25.81 35.61
N GLY A 515 1.16 25.05 35.16
CA GLY A 515 1.41 24.76 33.73
C GLY A 515 0.71 23.52 33.17
N ALA A 516 -0.42 23.08 33.73
CA ALA A 516 -1.10 21.85 33.30
C ALA A 516 -1.48 21.85 31.80
N ALA A 517 -1.98 22.98 31.30
CA ALA A 517 -2.35 23.13 29.88
C ALA A 517 -1.13 23.05 28.94
N GLN A 518 0.00 23.68 29.31
CA GLN A 518 1.26 23.57 28.54
C GLN A 518 1.79 22.14 28.52
N ARG A 519 1.68 21.39 29.63
CA ARG A 519 2.09 19.98 29.69
C ARG A 519 1.24 19.10 28.78
N GLU A 520 -0.07 19.28 28.76
CA GLU A 520 -0.95 18.55 27.83
C GLU A 520 -0.63 18.87 26.37
N TRP A 521 -0.40 20.15 26.06
CA TRP A 521 -0.03 20.57 24.72
C TRP A 521 1.30 19.98 24.25
N ALA A 522 2.33 20.03 25.09
CA ALA A 522 3.63 19.44 24.76
C ALA A 522 3.55 17.92 24.55
N ARG A 523 2.71 17.21 25.33
CA ARG A 523 2.42 15.77 25.09
C ARG A 523 1.73 15.53 23.75
N GLN A 524 0.76 16.37 23.37
CA GLN A 524 0.09 16.27 22.07
C GLN A 524 1.08 16.51 20.92
N LEU A 525 1.97 17.50 21.05
CA LEU A 525 2.98 17.79 20.05
C LEU A 525 3.99 16.65 19.88
N LEU A 526 4.43 16.03 20.99
CA LEU A 526 5.29 14.85 20.95
C LEU A 526 4.59 13.65 20.29
N ALA A 527 3.31 13.41 20.61
CA ALA A 527 2.53 12.37 19.97
C ALA A 527 2.37 12.60 18.45
N LEU A 528 2.20 13.86 18.05
CA LEU A 528 2.10 14.23 16.64
C LEU A 528 3.41 14.00 15.89
N LYS A 529 4.57 14.40 16.48
CA LYS A 529 5.90 14.15 15.89
C LYS A 529 6.19 12.66 15.74
N ARG A 530 5.74 11.82 16.69
CA ARG A 530 5.85 10.36 16.58
C ARG A 530 5.09 9.83 15.36
N VAL A 531 3.81 10.20 15.25
CA VAL A 531 2.96 9.76 14.13
C VAL A 531 3.51 10.26 12.80
N GLU A 532 4.04 11.48 12.77
CA GLU A 532 4.67 12.07 11.60
C GLU A 532 5.86 11.24 11.11
N TRP A 533 6.74 10.80 12.02
CA TRP A 533 7.92 10.00 11.66
C TRP A 533 7.52 8.63 11.12
N ASP A 534 6.60 7.93 11.79
CA ASP A 534 6.08 6.65 11.32
C ASP A 534 5.45 6.78 9.93
N LEU A 535 4.69 7.85 9.70
CA LEU A 535 4.05 8.12 8.42
C LEU A 535 5.07 8.37 7.30
N VAL A 536 6.18 9.06 7.59
CA VAL A 536 7.29 9.21 6.61
C VAL A 536 7.89 7.86 6.28
N VAL A 537 8.19 7.03 7.28
CA VAL A 537 8.76 5.69 7.07
C VAL A 537 7.86 4.86 6.17
N PHE A 538 6.53 4.86 6.42
CA PHE A 538 5.58 4.15 5.57
C PHE A 538 5.53 4.69 4.14
N ILE A 539 5.44 6.00 3.95
CA ILE A 539 5.36 6.59 2.61
C ILE A 539 6.62 6.31 1.81
N VAL A 540 7.80 6.51 2.40
CA VAL A 540 9.08 6.23 1.74
C VAL A 540 9.15 4.76 1.35
N ALA A 541 8.83 3.85 2.28
CA ALA A 541 8.84 2.43 2.00
C ALA A 541 7.89 2.04 0.86
N ILE A 542 6.63 2.47 0.92
CA ILE A 542 5.60 2.07 -0.06
C ILE A 542 5.87 2.70 -1.44
N VAL A 543 6.31 3.96 -1.50
CA VAL A 543 6.71 4.60 -2.76
C VAL A 543 7.89 3.86 -3.38
N SER A 544 8.93 3.54 -2.59
CA SER A 544 10.06 2.75 -3.07
C SER A 544 9.61 1.38 -3.60
N LEU A 545 8.74 0.68 -2.87
CA LEU A 545 8.19 -0.62 -3.31
C LEU A 545 7.38 -0.50 -4.60
N ALA A 546 6.54 0.53 -4.73
CA ALA A 546 5.72 0.74 -5.93
C ALA A 546 6.57 1.08 -7.16
N VAL A 547 7.62 1.90 -7.00
CA VAL A 547 8.57 2.22 -8.08
C VAL A 547 9.34 0.98 -8.52
N VAL A 548 9.81 0.17 -7.56
CA VAL A 548 10.54 -1.07 -7.87
C VAL A 548 9.63 -2.07 -8.60
N LEU A 549 8.40 -2.25 -8.12
CA LEU A 549 7.42 -3.10 -8.79
C LEU A 549 7.10 -2.60 -10.20
N PHE A 550 6.97 -1.28 -10.38
CA PHE A 550 6.79 -0.66 -11.69
C PHE A 550 7.96 -0.97 -12.63
N CYS A 551 9.21 -0.74 -12.20
CA CYS A 551 10.39 -0.98 -13.01
C CYS A 551 10.53 -2.47 -13.39
N VAL A 552 10.29 -3.39 -12.45
CA VAL A 552 10.37 -4.83 -12.71
C VAL A 552 9.25 -5.30 -13.62
N SER A 553 8.02 -4.83 -13.41
CA SER A 553 6.87 -5.15 -14.27
C SER A 553 7.08 -4.62 -15.69
N LEU A 554 7.66 -3.42 -15.83
CA LEU A 554 7.98 -2.84 -17.12
C LEU A 554 9.09 -3.63 -17.84
N TRP A 555 10.17 -3.97 -17.13
CA TRP A 555 11.28 -4.76 -17.69
C TRP A 555 10.82 -6.14 -18.17
N THR A 556 10.00 -6.83 -17.36
CA THR A 556 9.42 -8.14 -17.68
C THR A 556 8.39 -8.06 -18.80
N ALA A 557 7.59 -7.00 -18.87
CA ALA A 557 6.62 -6.78 -19.96
C ALA A 557 7.31 -6.54 -21.31
N ILE A 558 8.39 -5.76 -21.35
CA ILE A 558 9.11 -5.43 -22.59
C ILE A 558 9.90 -6.66 -23.08
N THR A 559 10.50 -7.43 -22.18
CA THR A 559 11.50 -8.43 -22.57
C THR A 559 11.34 -9.83 -21.95
N PRO A 560 10.12 -10.43 -21.93
CA PRO A 560 9.84 -11.70 -21.23
C PRO A 560 10.76 -12.83 -21.70
N SER A 561 10.75 -13.13 -23.01
CA SER A 561 11.64 -14.12 -23.62
C SER A 561 13.14 -13.84 -23.47
N SER A 562 13.58 -12.60 -23.24
CA SER A 562 15.00 -12.30 -23.10
C SER A 562 15.57 -12.72 -21.75
N ILE A 563 14.72 -12.79 -20.72
CA ILE A 563 15.14 -13.11 -19.35
C ILE A 563 15.75 -14.51 -19.32
N TYR A 564 15.16 -15.45 -20.05
CA TYR A 564 15.58 -16.85 -20.08
C TYR A 564 16.79 -17.14 -20.99
N ARG A 565 17.20 -16.19 -21.81
CA ARG A 565 18.32 -16.37 -22.74
C ARG A 565 19.69 -16.27 -22.07
N SER A 566 19.78 -15.59 -20.93
CA SER A 566 21.05 -15.32 -20.25
C SER A 566 20.95 -15.74 -18.79
N PRO A 567 21.90 -16.53 -18.27
CA PRO A 567 21.90 -16.94 -16.87
C PRO A 567 21.95 -15.73 -15.92
N ILE A 568 22.64 -14.66 -16.33
CA ILE A 568 22.71 -13.39 -15.58
C ILE A 568 21.33 -12.73 -15.51
N ARG A 569 20.54 -12.75 -16.59
CA ARG A 569 19.19 -12.15 -16.59
C ARG A 569 18.21 -12.97 -15.77
N ILE A 570 18.30 -14.30 -15.82
CA ILE A 570 17.53 -15.20 -14.93
C ILE A 570 17.87 -14.86 -13.48
N GLU A 571 19.16 -14.76 -13.16
CA GLU A 571 19.62 -14.41 -11.83
C GLU A 571 19.07 -13.05 -11.38
N ILE A 572 19.22 -12.00 -12.19
CA ILE A 572 18.68 -10.68 -11.88
C ILE A 572 17.16 -10.77 -11.66
N SER A 573 16.42 -11.48 -12.52
CA SER A 573 14.97 -11.63 -12.36
C SER A 573 14.57 -12.37 -11.09
N LEU A 574 15.38 -13.30 -10.60
CA LEU A 574 15.08 -14.10 -9.40
C LEU A 574 15.49 -13.39 -8.12
N PHE A 575 16.61 -12.67 -8.13
CA PHE A 575 17.20 -12.10 -6.92
C PHE A 575 16.91 -10.61 -6.78
N LEU A 576 17.04 -9.80 -7.84
CA LEU A 576 17.04 -8.33 -7.69
C LEU A 576 15.76 -7.82 -7.02
N PHE A 577 14.60 -8.31 -7.46
CA PHE A 577 13.33 -7.85 -6.91
C PHE A 577 13.12 -8.27 -5.44
N PRO A 578 13.23 -9.56 -5.06
CA PRO A 578 13.20 -9.97 -3.66
C PRO A 578 14.20 -9.23 -2.78
N TRP A 579 15.42 -9.00 -3.26
CA TRP A 579 16.46 -8.28 -2.52
C TRP A 579 16.05 -6.85 -2.21
N ILE A 580 15.58 -6.10 -3.22
CA ILE A 580 15.16 -4.71 -3.01
C ILE A 580 13.93 -4.67 -2.09
N TYR A 581 12.94 -5.54 -2.32
CA TYR A 581 11.74 -5.62 -1.48
C TYR A 581 12.10 -5.87 -0.01
N LEU A 582 12.92 -6.89 0.26
CA LEU A 582 13.32 -7.27 1.62
C LEU A 582 14.17 -6.20 2.28
N THR A 583 15.05 -5.51 1.53
CA THR A 583 15.85 -4.42 2.07
C THR A 583 14.96 -3.26 2.52
N VAL A 584 14.00 -2.85 1.68
CA VAL A 584 13.05 -1.78 2.02
C VAL A 584 12.20 -2.16 3.23
N VAL A 585 11.67 -3.39 3.26
CA VAL A 585 10.87 -3.89 4.40
C VAL A 585 11.71 -4.00 5.67
N ALA A 586 12.95 -4.47 5.58
CA ALA A 586 13.86 -4.58 6.73
C ALA A 586 14.17 -3.20 7.32
N VAL A 587 14.48 -2.21 6.48
CA VAL A 587 14.71 -0.82 6.94
C VAL A 587 13.45 -0.25 7.58
N ALA A 588 12.28 -0.45 6.96
CA ALA A 588 11.01 0.01 7.50
C ALA A 588 10.68 -0.64 8.85
N HIS A 589 10.77 -1.97 8.97
CA HIS A 589 10.55 -2.69 10.22
C HIS A 589 11.54 -2.29 11.31
N THR A 590 12.83 -2.15 10.99
CA THR A 590 13.84 -1.71 11.96
C THR A 590 13.51 -0.33 12.49
N SER A 591 13.13 0.59 11.58
CA SER A 591 12.75 1.96 11.92
C SER A 591 11.52 1.98 12.83
N LEU A 592 10.46 1.28 12.44
CA LEU A 592 9.21 1.19 13.19
C LEU A 592 9.42 0.52 14.55
N LEU A 593 10.22 -0.55 14.62
CA LEU A 593 10.55 -1.25 15.84
C LEU A 593 11.35 -0.38 16.79
N TYR A 594 12.36 0.34 16.28
CA TYR A 594 13.15 1.29 17.05
C TYR A 594 12.27 2.40 17.62
N ASN A 595 11.39 3.01 16.81
CA ASN A 595 10.48 4.04 17.30
C ASN A 595 9.49 3.48 18.31
N ALA A 596 8.91 2.30 18.08
CA ALA A 596 8.00 1.68 19.03
C ALA A 596 8.71 1.38 20.36
N TYR A 597 9.94 0.88 20.32
CA TYR A 597 10.79 0.62 21.49
C TYR A 597 11.12 1.89 22.27
N MET A 598 11.57 2.96 21.60
CA MET A 598 11.90 4.23 22.26
C MET A 598 10.69 4.85 22.97
N ASN A 599 9.47 4.59 22.46
CA ASN A 599 8.22 5.05 23.04
C ASN A 599 7.61 4.09 24.07
N LEU A 600 8.17 2.88 24.25
CA LEU A 600 7.80 1.96 25.34
C LEU A 600 8.40 2.38 26.69
N THR A 601 9.28 3.40 26.69
CA THR A 601 9.93 3.90 27.91
C THR A 601 8.88 4.11 29.01
N PRO A 602 9.13 3.52 30.19
CA PRO A 602 8.11 3.28 31.18
C PRO A 602 7.45 4.59 31.59
N ILE A 603 6.11 4.56 31.68
CA ILE A 603 5.37 5.55 32.45
C ILE A 603 6.00 5.47 33.84
N SER A 604 6.84 6.45 34.19
CA SER A 604 7.36 6.61 35.54
C SER A 604 6.15 6.48 36.45
N SER A 605 6.18 5.50 37.37
CA SER A 605 5.05 5.10 38.23
C SER A 605 4.56 6.20 39.20
N VAL A 606 4.99 7.44 38.98
CA VAL A 606 4.87 8.59 39.87
C VAL A 606 3.47 9.24 39.84
N SER A 607 2.53 8.84 38.96
CA SER A 607 1.22 9.51 38.93
C SER A 607 -0.03 8.66 38.61
N VAL A 608 0.06 7.33 38.66
CA VAL A 608 -1.13 6.47 38.51
C VAL A 608 -2.22 6.73 39.57
N PRO A 609 -1.92 7.13 40.84
CA PRO A 609 -2.97 7.49 41.78
C PRO A 609 -3.75 8.74 41.32
N ALA A 610 -3.06 9.76 40.81
CA ALA A 610 -3.68 11.05 40.51
C ALA A 610 -4.64 11.00 39.31
N HIS A 611 -4.33 10.23 38.26
CA HIS A 611 -5.21 10.17 37.09
C HIS A 611 -6.47 9.32 37.36
N HIS A 612 -6.37 8.28 38.20
CA HIS A 612 -7.51 7.49 38.63
C HIS A 612 -8.41 8.28 39.60
N VAL A 613 -7.80 9.05 40.51
CA VAL A 613 -8.51 10.00 41.39
C VAL A 613 -9.17 11.12 40.57
N PHE A 614 -8.51 11.67 39.56
CA PHE A 614 -9.08 12.71 38.69
C PHE A 614 -10.21 12.19 37.80
N LEU A 615 -10.08 10.98 37.24
CA LEU A 615 -11.18 10.37 36.48
C LEU A 615 -12.35 9.97 37.38
N GLN A 616 -12.09 9.56 38.62
CA GLN A 616 -13.16 9.35 39.61
C GLN A 616 -13.80 10.67 40.03
N SER A 617 -13.05 11.74 40.25
CA SER A 617 -13.60 13.04 40.62
C SER A 617 -14.41 13.66 39.48
N ALA A 618 -13.92 13.57 38.24
CA ALA A 618 -14.63 14.04 37.06
C ALA A 618 -15.91 13.22 36.81
N ARG A 619 -15.89 11.89 37.02
CA ARG A 619 -17.12 11.07 37.00
C ARG A 619 -18.08 11.44 38.12
N ALA A 620 -17.57 11.70 39.32
CA ALA A 620 -18.41 12.10 40.45
C ALA A 620 -19.07 13.46 40.20
N GLN A 621 -18.35 14.42 39.61
CA GLN A 621 -18.91 15.72 39.21
C GLN A 621 -19.94 15.60 38.10
N LEU A 622 -19.66 14.83 37.04
CA LEU A 622 -20.64 14.59 35.97
C LEU A 622 -21.90 13.89 36.47
N ASN A 623 -21.75 12.91 37.37
CA ASN A 623 -22.91 12.28 38.00
C ASN A 623 -23.69 13.31 38.84
N LYS A 624 -23.01 14.18 39.59
CA LYS A 624 -23.67 15.21 40.40
C LYS A 624 -24.43 16.21 39.53
N GLU A 625 -23.82 16.75 38.48
CA GLU A 625 -24.50 17.65 37.54
C GLU A 625 -25.65 16.97 36.81
N SER A 626 -25.52 15.69 36.45
CA SER A 626 -26.63 14.96 35.83
C SER A 626 -27.80 14.70 36.79
N ILE A 627 -27.52 14.55 38.09
CA ILE A 627 -28.53 14.41 39.13
C ILE A 627 -29.19 15.77 39.39
N ASP A 628 -28.42 16.85 39.51
CA ASP A 628 -28.96 18.21 39.73
C ASP A 628 -29.83 18.69 38.55
N LEU A 629 -29.49 18.29 37.32
CA LEU A 629 -30.33 18.55 36.13
C LEU A 629 -31.61 17.71 36.13
N LEU A 630 -31.56 16.45 36.56
CA LEU A 630 -32.73 15.59 36.69
C LEU A 630 -33.65 16.04 37.83
N GLU A 631 -33.10 16.56 38.93
CA GLU A 631 -33.86 17.03 40.09
C GLU A 631 -34.58 18.36 39.78
N ASN A 632 -33.94 19.28 39.05
CA ASN A 632 -34.58 20.52 38.59
C ASN A 632 -35.66 20.32 37.51
N ASP A 633 -35.57 19.26 36.70
CA ASP A 633 -36.62 18.92 35.71
C ASP A 633 -37.85 18.24 36.34
N PHE A 634 -37.79 17.82 37.61
CA PHE A 634 -38.91 17.17 38.33
C PHE A 634 -39.72 18.14 39.22
N ASP A 635 -39.24 19.38 39.42
CA ASP A 635 -39.91 20.42 40.21
C ASP A 635 -40.70 21.46 39.35
N LEU A 636 -40.90 21.16 38.06
CA LEU A 636 -41.76 21.88 37.10
C LEU A 636 -42.96 21.02 36.70
#